data_AF-A0A8J4R6T0-F1
#
_entry.id   AF-A0A8J4R6T0-F1
#
_cell.length_a   1.000
_cell.length_b   1.000
_cell.length_c   1.000
_cell.angle_alpha   90.00
_cell.angle_beta   90.00
_cell.angle_gamma   90.00
#
_symmetry.space_group_name_H-M   'P 1'
#
loop_
_entity.id
_entity.type
_entity.pdbx_description
1 polymer ?
#
loop_
_entity_poly.entity_id
_entity_poly.type
_entity_poly.pdbx_seq_one_letter_code
_entity_poly.pdbx_strand_id
1 'polypeptide(L)'
;MPSIVSTKESEISSSAELSISNDDYSSMVFRDLRVLDIGNCVLSDSDFFMTLDCFSTLEQLDLSGSAFVSLPSCIGGFVGLRCLKLDDCKKLQDIQVLPPKMEEVYASGCISLESFSEISKRLQFNTCELPALEWIDLSRCYKLLQNIGNDAENLLLSEGHQLGMIFPGNKIPDWFIHRKENSSSNICEIDINEPSNVDGGIIGMAVCAVIGLKDARVPSHILCSVNIISNGLPIYGDDKAFHLSNSDHVWLRYYVPEHNELKGDKLQVRFWCSTKSVSFTSCGAHLVRKYEEKPKDCIVLNEHNDLMNDIQPTKRRRSDDGNSGNLEFNLYPLVPQQKRCPSTMSFIVSDD
;
A
#
# COMPACT_ATOMS: atom_id res chain seq x y z
N MET A 1 3.12 9.65 -23.44
CA MET A 1 3.89 8.64 -24.21
C MET A 1 4.54 7.74 -23.20
N PRO A 2 4.35 6.41 -23.27
CA PRO A 2 5.11 5.48 -22.44
C PRO A 2 6.58 5.53 -22.85
N SER A 3 7.49 5.59 -21.87
CA SER A 3 8.93 5.71 -22.09
C SER A 3 9.57 4.37 -21.75
N ILE A 4 10.11 3.66 -22.74
CA ILE A 4 10.94 2.47 -22.50
C ILE A 4 12.39 2.95 -22.48
N VAL A 5 12.94 3.13 -21.28
CA VAL A 5 14.37 3.45 -21.12
C VAL A 5 15.11 2.13 -20.88
N SER A 6 15.78 1.63 -21.91
CA SER A 6 16.76 0.55 -21.80
C SER A 6 18.13 1.15 -21.54
N THR A 7 18.75 0.82 -20.41
CA THR A 7 20.11 1.24 -20.08
C THR A 7 21.13 0.38 -20.83
N LYS A 8 21.36 0.72 -22.10
CA LYS A 8 22.63 0.56 -22.83
C LYS A 8 22.56 1.33 -24.15
N GLU A 9 23.50 2.23 -24.34
CA GLU A 9 23.65 3.14 -25.48
C GLU A 9 23.54 2.42 -26.85
N SER A 10 22.62 2.85 -27.70
CA SER A 10 22.92 3.56 -28.95
C SER A 10 21.63 4.02 -29.62
N GLU A 11 21.62 5.28 -30.03
CA GLU A 11 20.57 6.03 -30.73
C GLU A 11 19.74 5.22 -31.73
N ILE A 12 18.42 5.11 -31.49
CA ILE A 12 17.40 5.30 -32.54
C ILE A 12 16.21 6.02 -31.91
N SER A 13 16.15 7.34 -32.15
CA SER A 13 14.94 8.13 -31.98
C SER A 13 13.93 7.68 -33.03
N SER A 14 12.94 6.88 -32.62
CA SER A 14 11.77 6.58 -33.42
C SER A 14 10.55 6.60 -32.50
N SER A 15 9.86 7.72 -32.51
CA SER A 15 8.51 7.86 -31.99
C SER A 15 7.55 7.08 -32.91
N ALA A 16 7.38 5.79 -32.65
CA ALA A 16 6.33 5.00 -33.25
C ALA A 16 5.12 4.97 -32.29
N GLU A 17 3.95 5.35 -32.81
CA GLU A 17 2.68 5.04 -32.15
C GLU A 17 2.57 3.52 -31.99
N LEU A 18 2.66 2.99 -30.77
CA LEU A 18 2.31 1.59 -30.51
C LEU A 18 0.78 1.45 -30.51
N SER A 19 0.20 1.49 -31.71
CA SER A 19 -1.09 0.85 -31.97
C SER A 19 -0.79 -0.60 -32.34
N ILE A 20 -0.75 -1.49 -31.34
CA ILE A 20 -0.49 -2.91 -31.60
C ILE A 20 -1.79 -3.53 -32.12
N SER A 21 -1.88 -3.71 -33.44
CA SER A 21 -2.88 -4.55 -34.09
C SER A 21 -2.54 -6.03 -33.89
N ASN A 22 -3.57 -6.86 -33.71
CA ASN A 22 -3.56 -8.26 -33.25
C ASN A 22 -2.76 -9.31 -34.07
N ASP A 23 -1.88 -8.97 -35.01
CA ASP A 23 -1.39 -9.94 -36.01
C ASP A 23 0.14 -10.19 -36.06
N ASP A 24 0.95 -9.71 -35.10
CA ASP A 24 2.40 -10.02 -35.09
C ASP A 24 2.99 -10.20 -33.68
N TYR A 25 2.81 -11.39 -33.09
CA TYR A 25 3.53 -11.81 -31.88
C TYR A 25 4.97 -12.24 -32.20
N SER A 26 5.77 -11.32 -32.75
CA SER A 26 7.23 -11.44 -32.61
C SER A 26 7.55 -11.08 -31.16
N SER A 27 7.86 -12.10 -30.33
CA SER A 27 8.29 -11.93 -28.93
C SER A 27 9.26 -10.76 -28.80
N MET A 28 8.86 -9.72 -28.06
CA MET A 28 9.72 -8.58 -27.76
C MET A 28 10.58 -8.95 -26.54
N VAL A 29 11.76 -9.50 -26.80
CA VAL A 29 12.63 -10.04 -25.75
C VAL A 29 13.39 -8.89 -25.05
N PHE A 30 12.91 -8.47 -23.87
CA PHE A 30 13.54 -7.44 -23.03
C PHE A 30 14.15 -8.02 -21.76
N ARG A 31 15.05 -9.00 -21.92
CA ARG A 31 15.65 -9.78 -20.82
C ARG A 31 16.42 -8.99 -19.75
N ASP A 32 16.85 -7.78 -20.06
CA ASP A 32 17.60 -6.93 -19.13
C ASP A 32 16.76 -5.79 -18.55
N LEU A 33 15.45 -5.73 -18.88
CA LEU A 33 14.57 -4.65 -18.44
C LEU A 33 14.44 -4.68 -16.92
N ARG A 34 14.78 -3.54 -16.29
CA ARG A 34 14.69 -3.33 -14.83
C ARG A 34 13.52 -2.45 -14.43
N VAL A 35 13.13 -1.51 -15.28
CA VAL A 35 12.07 -0.53 -15.01
C VAL A 35 11.12 -0.51 -16.21
N LEU A 36 9.83 -0.64 -15.95
CA LEU A 36 8.78 -0.54 -16.95
C LEU A 36 7.72 0.45 -16.47
N ASP A 37 7.53 1.53 -17.22
CA ASP A 37 6.44 2.48 -17.01
C ASP A 37 5.44 2.38 -18.16
N ILE A 38 4.25 1.92 -17.81
CA ILE A 38 3.07 1.85 -18.67
C ILE A 38 1.87 2.48 -17.97
N GLY A 39 2.12 3.49 -17.13
CA GLY A 39 1.10 4.28 -16.48
C GLY A 39 0.15 4.94 -17.49
N ASN A 40 -1.11 5.11 -17.09
CA ASN A 40 -2.19 5.67 -17.89
C ASN A 40 -2.48 4.90 -19.21
N CYS A 41 -1.99 3.67 -19.33
CA CYS A 41 -2.28 2.82 -20.47
C CYS A 41 -3.58 2.05 -20.29
N VAL A 42 -4.27 1.81 -21.40
CA VAL A 42 -5.42 0.89 -21.43
C VAL A 42 -4.85 -0.51 -21.68
N LEU A 43 -4.52 -1.20 -20.59
CA LEU A 43 -4.15 -2.61 -20.66
C LEU A 43 -5.42 -3.42 -20.87
N SER A 44 -5.75 -3.72 -22.13
CA SER A 44 -6.87 -4.59 -22.50
C SER A 44 -6.50 -6.07 -22.47
N ASP A 45 -5.20 -6.38 -22.47
CA ASP A 45 -4.67 -7.73 -22.61
C ASP A 45 -3.59 -8.02 -21.56
N SER A 46 -3.81 -9.07 -20.76
CA SER A 46 -2.82 -9.58 -19.79
C SER A 46 -1.61 -10.22 -20.49
N ASP A 47 -1.76 -10.63 -21.75
CA ASP A 47 -0.75 -11.38 -22.49
C ASP A 47 0.40 -10.48 -22.94
N PHE A 48 0.24 -9.15 -22.89
CA PHE A 48 1.32 -8.18 -23.14
C PHE A 48 2.56 -8.49 -22.30
N PHE A 49 2.38 -8.71 -21.00
CA PHE A 49 3.48 -8.98 -20.07
C PHE A 49 4.21 -10.29 -20.40
N MET A 50 3.50 -11.28 -20.94
CA MET A 50 4.06 -12.57 -21.34
C MET A 50 5.05 -12.42 -22.50
N THR A 51 4.92 -11.37 -23.31
CA THR A 51 5.80 -11.15 -24.47
C THR A 51 7.17 -10.57 -24.11
N LEU A 52 7.32 -9.96 -22.93
CA LEU A 52 8.47 -9.14 -22.54
C LEU A 52 9.71 -9.95 -22.10
N ASP A 53 9.54 -11.23 -21.70
CA ASP A 53 10.61 -12.12 -21.22
C ASP A 53 11.51 -11.50 -20.11
N CYS A 54 10.92 -10.65 -19.24
CA CYS A 54 11.64 -9.89 -18.21
C CYS A 54 11.21 -10.21 -16.76
N PHE A 55 10.48 -11.32 -16.56
CA PHE A 55 9.90 -11.73 -15.26
C PHE A 55 10.91 -11.81 -14.09
N SER A 56 12.17 -12.15 -14.39
CA SER A 56 13.22 -12.28 -13.37
C SER A 56 14.07 -11.03 -13.17
N THR A 57 14.03 -10.08 -14.11
CA THR A 57 14.90 -8.89 -14.10
C THR A 57 14.15 -7.61 -13.79
N LEU A 58 12.85 -7.55 -14.09
CA LEU A 58 12.06 -6.36 -13.83
C LEU A 58 11.97 -6.12 -12.32
N GLU A 59 12.48 -4.98 -11.88
CA GLU A 59 12.55 -4.56 -10.48
C GLU A 59 11.50 -3.52 -10.13
N GLN A 60 11.11 -2.67 -11.08
CA GLN A 60 10.10 -1.63 -10.89
C GLN A 60 9.06 -1.67 -12.02
N LEU A 61 7.78 -1.65 -11.64
CA LEU A 61 6.66 -1.62 -12.56
C LEU A 61 5.70 -0.49 -12.17
N ASP A 62 5.50 0.46 -13.08
CA ASP A 62 4.54 1.55 -12.93
C ASP A 62 3.32 1.31 -13.82
N LEU A 63 2.18 1.11 -13.17
CA LEU A 63 0.86 0.98 -13.79
C LEU A 63 -0.09 2.12 -13.39
N SER A 64 0.43 3.19 -12.79
CA SER A 64 -0.36 4.28 -12.20
C SER A 64 -1.32 4.91 -13.20
N GLY A 65 -2.54 5.27 -12.78
CA GLY A 65 -3.57 5.90 -13.61
C GLY A 65 -4.26 4.94 -14.59
N SER A 66 -3.93 3.65 -14.56
CA SER A 66 -4.56 2.63 -15.41
C SER A 66 -5.99 2.30 -14.95
N ALA A 67 -6.81 1.81 -15.90
CA ALA A 67 -8.25 1.62 -15.70
C ALA A 67 -8.68 0.15 -15.47
N PHE A 68 -7.78 -0.71 -14.97
CA PHE A 68 -8.10 -2.09 -14.66
C PHE A 68 -8.85 -2.24 -13.32
N VAL A 69 -9.65 -3.31 -13.21
CA VAL A 69 -10.41 -3.64 -12.00
C VAL A 69 -9.61 -4.54 -11.05
N SER A 70 -8.75 -5.39 -11.62
CA SER A 70 -7.84 -6.28 -10.92
C SER A 70 -6.47 -6.24 -11.59
N LEU A 71 -5.41 -6.53 -10.84
CA LEU A 71 -4.08 -6.68 -11.40
C LEU A 71 -4.06 -7.80 -12.46
N PRO A 72 -3.19 -7.70 -13.48
CA PRO A 72 -2.94 -8.80 -14.41
C PRO A 72 -2.54 -10.07 -13.65
N SER A 73 -3.08 -11.22 -14.05
CA SER A 73 -2.82 -12.51 -13.38
C SER A 73 -1.34 -12.90 -13.37
N CYS A 74 -0.56 -12.42 -14.34
CA CYS A 74 0.87 -12.66 -14.46
C CYS A 74 1.72 -11.84 -13.46
N ILE A 75 1.14 -10.91 -12.69
CA ILE A 75 1.90 -10.01 -11.80
C ILE A 75 2.74 -10.81 -10.79
N GLY A 76 2.20 -11.92 -10.26
CA GLY A 76 2.89 -12.81 -9.33
C GLY A 76 4.07 -13.56 -9.95
N GLY A 77 4.15 -13.62 -11.28
CA GLY A 77 5.27 -14.24 -12.02
C GLY A 77 6.52 -13.37 -12.07
N PHE A 78 6.42 -12.07 -11.79
CA PHE A 78 7.56 -11.15 -11.78
C PHE A 78 8.40 -11.31 -10.51
N VAL A 79 9.11 -12.43 -10.39
CA VAL A 79 9.92 -12.80 -9.20
C VAL A 79 11.07 -11.83 -8.88
N GLY A 80 11.44 -10.97 -9.83
CA GLY A 80 12.42 -9.90 -9.65
C GLY A 80 11.84 -8.60 -9.10
N LEU A 81 10.50 -8.45 -9.07
CA LEU A 81 9.83 -7.18 -8.81
C LEU A 81 9.94 -6.79 -7.33
N ARG A 82 10.36 -5.54 -7.12
CA ARG A 82 10.61 -4.93 -5.80
C ARG A 82 9.69 -3.74 -5.54
N CYS A 83 9.37 -2.97 -6.58
CA CYS A 83 8.51 -1.79 -6.47
C CYS A 83 7.34 -1.87 -7.46
N LEU A 84 6.11 -1.73 -6.96
CA LEU A 84 4.90 -1.69 -7.77
C LEU A 84 4.15 -0.37 -7.52
N LYS A 85 3.96 0.41 -8.58
CA LYS A 85 3.19 1.66 -8.54
C LYS A 85 1.84 1.49 -9.23
N LEU A 86 0.79 1.81 -8.49
CA LEU A 86 -0.62 1.68 -8.84
C LEU A 86 -1.38 2.98 -8.56
N ASP A 87 -0.68 4.09 -8.35
CA ASP A 87 -1.28 5.35 -7.93
C ASP A 87 -2.39 5.77 -8.91
N ASP A 88 -3.50 6.27 -8.38
CA ASP A 88 -4.68 6.71 -9.12
C ASP A 88 -5.30 5.65 -10.06
N CYS A 89 -5.10 4.35 -9.82
CA CYS A 89 -5.85 3.26 -10.45
C CYS A 89 -7.30 3.21 -9.91
N LYS A 90 -8.12 4.19 -10.28
CA LYS A 90 -9.44 4.46 -9.68
C LYS A 90 -10.47 3.34 -9.77
N LYS A 91 -10.27 2.36 -10.67
CA LYS A 91 -11.15 1.19 -10.84
C LYS A 91 -10.64 -0.06 -10.13
N LEU A 92 -9.40 -0.07 -9.66
CA LEU A 92 -8.79 -1.19 -8.97
C LEU A 92 -9.58 -1.48 -7.69
N GLN A 93 -10.06 -2.72 -7.55
CA GLN A 93 -10.86 -3.16 -6.41
C GLN A 93 -10.07 -4.04 -5.45
N ASP A 94 -9.06 -4.75 -5.94
CA ASP A 94 -8.30 -5.71 -5.15
C ASP A 94 -6.83 -5.76 -5.57
N ILE A 95 -5.95 -5.81 -4.57
CA ILE A 95 -4.53 -6.14 -4.74
C ILE A 95 -4.31 -7.58 -4.28
N GLN A 96 -4.20 -8.47 -5.27
CA GLN A 96 -3.93 -9.89 -5.10
C GLN A 96 -2.48 -10.17 -4.69
N VAL A 97 -2.12 -11.45 -4.64
CA VAL A 97 -0.79 -11.94 -4.26
C VAL A 97 0.30 -11.24 -5.06
N LEU A 98 1.23 -10.63 -4.34
CA LEU A 98 2.39 -9.95 -4.89
C LEU A 98 3.60 -10.89 -4.95
N PRO A 99 4.58 -10.63 -5.85
CA PRO A 99 5.85 -11.33 -5.88
C PRO A 99 6.59 -11.32 -4.53
N PRO A 100 7.35 -12.38 -4.20
CA PRO A 100 7.94 -12.57 -2.87
C PRO A 100 9.05 -11.56 -2.51
N LYS A 101 9.63 -10.86 -3.49
CA LYS A 101 10.69 -9.85 -3.28
C LYS A 101 10.14 -8.42 -3.21
N MET A 102 8.82 -8.27 -3.09
CA MET A 102 8.21 -6.95 -3.00
C MET A 102 8.73 -6.19 -1.78
N GLU A 103 9.19 -4.96 -2.01
CA GLU A 103 9.70 -4.03 -1.01
C GLU A 103 8.75 -2.84 -0.84
N GLU A 104 8.19 -2.34 -1.94
CA GLU A 104 7.36 -1.14 -1.93
C GLU A 104 6.11 -1.29 -2.80
N VAL A 105 4.97 -0.87 -2.27
CA VAL A 105 3.70 -0.79 -3.00
C VAL A 105 3.13 0.61 -2.86
N TYR A 106 2.95 1.30 -3.98
CA TYR A 106 2.28 2.60 -4.04
C TYR A 106 0.92 2.43 -4.67
N ALA A 107 -0.15 2.76 -3.97
CA ALA A 107 -1.52 2.63 -4.46
C ALA A 107 -2.37 3.85 -4.06
N SER A 108 -1.75 5.02 -3.91
CA SER A 108 -2.45 6.25 -3.51
C SER A 108 -3.60 6.54 -4.46
N GLY A 109 -4.75 6.97 -3.96
CA GLY A 109 -5.86 7.39 -4.82
C GLY A 109 -6.60 6.24 -5.53
N CYS A 110 -6.35 4.98 -5.16
CA CYS A 110 -7.18 3.84 -5.57
C CYS A 110 -8.53 3.85 -4.83
N ILE A 111 -9.42 4.77 -5.20
CA ILE A 111 -10.70 5.03 -4.49
C ILE A 111 -11.68 3.85 -4.50
N SER A 112 -11.52 2.89 -5.43
CA SER A 112 -12.36 1.69 -5.51
C SER A 112 -11.75 0.49 -4.79
N LEU A 113 -10.54 0.62 -4.23
CA LEU A 113 -9.82 -0.47 -3.59
C LEU A 113 -10.55 -0.88 -2.32
N GLU A 114 -10.97 -2.14 -2.27
CA GLU A 114 -11.80 -2.73 -1.22
C GLU A 114 -11.05 -3.81 -0.44
N SER A 115 -10.04 -4.43 -1.04
CA SER A 115 -9.19 -5.44 -0.39
C SER A 115 -7.73 -5.36 -0.83
N PHE A 116 -6.84 -5.73 0.09
CA PHE A 116 -5.43 -5.97 -0.19
C PHE A 116 -5.01 -7.21 0.61
N SER A 117 -4.76 -8.32 -0.10
CA SER A 117 -4.52 -9.63 0.49
C SER A 117 -3.38 -9.66 1.52
N GLU A 118 -2.27 -8.98 1.29
CA GLU A 118 -1.14 -8.96 2.25
C GLU A 118 -1.53 -8.31 3.58
N ILE A 119 -2.28 -7.20 3.54
CA ILE A 119 -2.78 -6.52 4.73
C ILE A 119 -3.75 -7.43 5.47
N SER A 120 -4.69 -8.04 4.75
CA SER A 120 -5.66 -8.97 5.34
C SER A 120 -4.97 -10.15 6.02
N LYS A 121 -3.96 -10.76 5.39
CA LYS A 121 -3.20 -11.88 5.96
C LYS A 121 -2.43 -11.47 7.21
N ARG A 122 -1.80 -10.30 7.18
CA ARG A 122 -1.05 -9.76 8.33
C ARG A 122 -1.96 -9.50 9.53
N LEU A 123 -3.18 -9.00 9.29
CA LEU A 123 -4.19 -8.80 10.32
C LEU A 123 -4.77 -10.11 10.87
N GLN A 124 -5.10 -11.05 9.99
CA GLN A 124 -5.81 -12.28 10.37
C GLN A 124 -4.90 -13.32 11.00
N PHE A 125 -3.66 -13.43 10.52
CA PHE A 125 -2.78 -14.56 10.84
C PHE A 125 -1.45 -14.12 11.46
N ASN A 126 -1.18 -12.81 11.58
CA ASN A 126 0.14 -12.28 11.98
C ASN A 126 1.30 -12.82 11.13
N THR A 127 1.02 -13.20 9.88
CA THR A 127 2.01 -13.70 8.93
C THR A 127 2.30 -12.62 7.88
N CYS A 128 3.58 -12.42 7.56
CA CYS A 128 4.01 -11.64 6.41
C CYS A 128 4.60 -12.62 5.40
N GLU A 129 3.94 -12.83 4.26
CA GLU A 129 4.50 -13.65 3.18
C GLU A 129 5.56 -12.86 2.38
N LEU A 130 5.64 -11.55 2.62
CA LEU A 130 6.57 -10.61 2.01
C LEU A 130 7.56 -10.07 3.08
N PRO A 131 8.62 -10.81 3.44
CA PRO A 131 9.58 -10.37 4.48
C PRO A 131 10.39 -9.13 4.08
N ALA A 132 10.46 -8.83 2.78
CA ALA A 132 11.15 -7.66 2.25
C ALA A 132 10.27 -6.40 2.20
N LEU A 133 8.96 -6.53 2.44
CA LEU A 133 8.02 -5.42 2.30
C LEU A 133 8.27 -4.37 3.39
N GLU A 134 8.73 -3.20 2.99
CA GLU A 134 9.12 -2.12 3.88
C GLU A 134 8.19 -0.91 3.80
N TRP A 135 7.42 -0.76 2.71
CA TRP A 135 6.59 0.41 2.49
C TRP A 135 5.28 0.12 1.75
N ILE A 136 4.18 0.71 2.25
CA ILE A 136 2.86 0.69 1.59
C ILE A 136 2.23 2.09 1.61
N ASP A 137 1.97 2.67 0.45
CA ASP A 137 1.17 3.88 0.32
C ASP A 137 -0.27 3.54 -0.09
N LEU A 138 -1.20 3.71 0.86
CA LEU A 138 -2.65 3.60 0.66
C LEU A 138 -3.36 4.93 0.84
N SER A 139 -2.64 6.05 0.76
CA SER A 139 -3.24 7.37 0.92
C SER A 139 -4.42 7.56 -0.03
N ARG A 140 -5.49 8.22 0.42
CA ARG A 140 -6.74 8.38 -0.34
C ARG A 140 -7.49 7.08 -0.75
N CYS A 141 -7.14 5.91 -0.20
CA CYS A 141 -7.88 4.65 -0.41
C CYS A 141 -9.00 4.44 0.64
N TYR A 142 -10.02 5.30 0.63
CA TYR A 142 -11.02 5.38 1.70
C TYR A 142 -11.93 4.14 1.85
N LYS A 143 -12.11 3.36 0.78
CA LYS A 143 -12.97 2.15 0.81
C LYS A 143 -12.31 0.98 1.54
N LEU A 144 -11.01 0.75 1.29
CA LEU A 144 -10.24 -0.34 1.88
C LEU A 144 -10.36 -0.33 3.41
N LEU A 145 -10.23 0.84 4.03
CA LEU A 145 -10.31 0.98 5.49
C LEU A 145 -11.72 0.83 6.05
N GLN A 146 -12.77 1.14 5.28
CA GLN A 146 -14.14 0.83 5.70
C GLN A 146 -14.34 -0.68 5.84
N ASN A 147 -13.64 -1.47 5.02
CA ASN A 147 -13.74 -2.93 5.03
C ASN A 147 -12.82 -3.58 6.09
N ILE A 148 -11.64 -3.01 6.32
CA ILE A 148 -10.67 -3.54 7.30
C ILE A 148 -11.01 -3.08 8.74
N GLY A 149 -11.82 -2.03 8.90
CA GLY A 149 -12.21 -1.51 10.20
C GLY A 149 -11.03 -0.90 10.97
N ASN A 150 -11.14 -0.84 12.30
CA ASN A 150 -10.07 -0.35 13.18
C ASN A 150 -8.90 -1.34 13.30
N ASP A 151 -8.97 -2.54 12.70
CA ASP A 151 -7.94 -3.56 12.87
C ASP A 151 -6.64 -3.20 12.15
N ALA A 152 -6.67 -2.29 11.16
CA ALA A 152 -5.47 -1.75 10.50
C ALA A 152 -4.43 -1.20 11.51
N GLU A 153 -4.89 -0.78 12.68
CA GLU A 153 -4.07 -0.31 13.79
C GLU A 153 -3.10 -1.37 14.33
N ASN A 154 -3.41 -2.67 14.19
CA ASN A 154 -2.60 -3.79 14.70
C ASN A 154 -1.51 -4.26 13.72
N LEU A 155 -1.43 -3.69 12.51
CA LEU A 155 -0.55 -4.14 11.43
C LEU A 155 0.94 -4.17 11.80
N LEU A 156 1.39 -3.27 12.68
CA LEU A 156 2.81 -3.15 13.04
C LEU A 156 3.26 -4.02 14.21
N LEU A 157 2.35 -4.71 14.91
CA LEU A 157 2.69 -5.45 16.13
C LEU A 157 3.22 -6.87 15.85
N SER A 158 3.23 -7.30 14.58
CA SER A 158 3.79 -8.59 14.16
C SER A 158 5.24 -8.46 13.67
N GLU A 159 6.13 -8.99 14.49
CA GLU A 159 7.50 -9.49 14.23
C GLU A 159 8.45 -8.58 13.43
N GLY A 160 9.33 -7.87 14.15
CA GLY A 160 10.77 -7.75 13.88
C GLY A 160 11.25 -7.18 12.54
N HIS A 161 10.36 -6.74 11.65
CA HIS A 161 10.68 -6.26 10.32
C HIS A 161 10.23 -4.82 10.16
N GLN A 162 11.11 -4.01 9.58
CA GLN A 162 10.85 -2.60 9.32
C GLN A 162 9.72 -2.47 8.28
N LEU A 163 8.53 -2.04 8.71
CA LEU A 163 7.40 -1.75 7.84
C LEU A 163 6.88 -0.34 8.10
N GLY A 164 6.58 0.39 7.02
CA GLY A 164 5.92 1.67 7.05
C GLY A 164 4.69 1.67 6.18
N MET A 165 3.70 2.48 6.56
CA MET A 165 2.54 2.70 5.73
C MET A 165 1.92 4.07 5.95
N ILE A 166 1.19 4.54 4.95
CA ILE A 166 0.29 5.68 5.07
C ILE A 166 -1.10 5.31 4.55
N PHE A 167 -2.14 5.71 5.26
CA PHE A 167 -3.53 5.40 4.89
C PHE A 167 -4.48 6.51 5.40
N PRO A 168 -5.70 6.67 4.84
CA PRO A 168 -6.64 7.67 5.33
C PRO A 168 -7.02 7.48 6.80
N GLY A 169 -7.06 8.56 7.59
CA GLY A 169 -7.47 8.46 8.98
C GLY A 169 -7.07 9.71 9.77
N ASN A 170 -7.81 9.97 10.84
CA ASN A 170 -7.69 11.21 11.63
C ASN A 170 -7.33 10.96 13.10
N LYS A 171 -6.95 9.74 13.46
CA LYS A 171 -6.62 9.34 14.82
C LYS A 171 -5.42 8.40 14.81
N ILE A 172 -4.57 8.56 15.81
CA ILE A 172 -3.53 7.56 16.09
C ILE A 172 -4.15 6.36 16.82
N PRO A 173 -3.62 5.14 16.63
CA PRO A 173 -4.08 3.96 17.32
C PRO A 173 -4.04 4.03 18.85
N ASP A 174 -4.95 3.30 19.50
CA ASP A 174 -5.09 3.39 20.96
C ASP A 174 -4.01 2.65 21.77
N TRP A 175 -3.17 1.84 21.12
CA TRP A 175 -2.04 1.17 21.79
C TRP A 175 -0.77 2.03 21.87
N PHE A 176 -0.75 3.22 21.23
CA PHE A 176 0.34 4.18 21.41
C PHE A 176 0.35 4.70 22.85
N ILE A 177 1.45 4.45 23.58
CA ILE A 177 1.58 4.84 25.00
C ILE A 177 1.96 6.32 25.10
N HIS A 178 2.97 6.74 24.34
CA HIS A 178 3.45 8.12 24.34
C HIS A 178 2.73 8.89 23.25
N ARG A 179 1.76 9.72 23.65
CA ARG A 179 0.96 10.52 22.72
C ARG A 179 1.20 12.01 22.93
N LYS A 180 1.13 12.76 21.85
CA LYS A 180 1.16 14.22 21.87
C LYS A 180 0.13 14.77 20.90
N GLU A 181 -0.87 15.45 21.44
CA GLU A 181 -1.68 16.37 20.65
C GLU A 181 -0.86 17.62 20.36
N ASN A 182 -0.86 18.02 19.10
CA ASN A 182 -0.07 19.13 18.62
C ASN A 182 -1.01 20.23 18.12
N SER A 183 -0.58 21.48 18.22
CA SER A 183 -1.38 22.64 17.79
C SER A 183 -1.46 22.77 16.25
N SER A 184 -1.52 21.64 15.54
CA SER A 184 -1.50 21.55 14.08
C SER A 184 -0.25 22.22 13.49
N SER A 185 0.91 22.05 14.12
CA SER A 185 2.19 22.56 13.61
C SER A 185 2.74 21.62 12.53
N ASN A 186 3.63 22.12 11.67
CA ASN A 186 4.39 21.30 10.72
C ASN A 186 5.57 20.55 11.38
N ILE A 187 5.65 20.60 12.71
CA ILE A 187 6.64 19.89 13.54
C ILE A 187 5.91 19.31 14.75
N CYS A 188 6.25 18.09 15.14
CA CYS A 188 5.75 17.41 16.33
C CYS A 188 6.89 16.63 17.00
N GLU A 189 7.12 16.90 18.28
CA GLU A 189 8.23 16.32 19.05
C GLU A 189 7.69 15.60 20.29
N ILE A 190 7.94 14.29 20.40
CA ILE A 190 7.54 13.45 21.52
C ILE A 190 8.79 13.12 22.32
N ASP A 191 8.84 13.51 23.58
CA ASP A 191 9.91 13.13 24.50
C ASP A 191 9.49 11.88 25.28
N ILE A 192 10.31 10.84 25.20
CA ILE A 192 10.11 9.55 25.86
C ILE A 192 11.21 9.41 26.92
N ASN A 193 10.81 9.58 28.18
CA ASN A 193 11.69 9.45 29.34
C ASN A 193 11.26 8.21 30.12
N GLU A 194 11.70 7.03 29.67
CA GLU A 194 11.48 5.78 30.41
C GLU A 194 12.80 5.31 31.04
N PRO A 195 12.81 4.92 32.31
CA PRO A 195 14.03 4.42 32.94
C PRO A 195 14.50 3.15 32.22
N SER A 196 15.77 3.12 31.84
CA SER A 196 16.45 1.97 31.19
C SER A 196 16.55 0.70 32.04
N ASN A 197 16.03 0.74 33.28
CA ASN A 197 16.00 -0.37 34.24
C ASN A 197 14.72 -1.24 34.16
N VAL A 198 13.89 -1.08 33.13
CA VAL A 198 12.75 -1.99 32.90
C VAL A 198 13.28 -3.29 32.29
N ASP A 199 12.91 -4.43 32.88
CA ASP A 199 13.30 -5.76 32.41
C ASP A 199 12.77 -6.00 30.99
N GLY A 200 13.62 -6.53 30.09
CA GLY A 200 13.33 -6.71 28.67
C GLY A 200 13.85 -5.59 27.76
N GLY A 201 14.88 -5.91 26.97
CA GLY A 201 15.44 -5.01 25.97
C GLY A 201 14.39 -4.50 24.96
N ILE A 202 14.54 -3.24 24.56
CA ILE A 202 13.71 -2.60 23.54
C ILE A 202 14.20 -3.09 22.18
N ILE A 203 13.35 -3.88 21.51
CA ILE A 203 13.66 -4.53 20.21
C ILE A 203 13.17 -3.72 19.02
N GLY A 204 12.41 -2.65 19.26
CA GLY A 204 11.92 -1.76 18.21
C GLY A 204 11.09 -0.61 18.76
N MET A 205 10.68 0.27 17.87
CA MET A 205 9.78 1.36 18.21
C MET A 205 8.78 1.59 17.08
N ALA A 206 7.50 1.61 17.41
CA ALA A 206 6.49 2.11 16.51
C ALA A 206 6.34 3.61 16.70
N VAL A 207 6.21 4.34 15.61
CA VAL A 207 5.94 5.78 15.57
C VAL A 207 4.77 6.04 14.64
N CYS A 208 3.92 6.99 14.99
CA CYS A 208 2.72 7.31 14.24
C CYS A 208 2.44 8.82 14.26
N ALA A 209 1.91 9.36 13.16
CA ALA A 209 1.42 10.72 13.13
C ALA A 209 0.18 10.85 12.24
N VAL A 210 -0.78 11.65 12.68
CA VAL A 210 -1.89 12.12 11.85
C VAL A 210 -1.44 13.36 11.10
N ILE A 211 -1.43 13.27 9.78
CA ILE A 211 -0.99 14.30 8.85
C ILE A 211 -2.22 14.89 8.15
N GLY A 212 -2.38 16.20 8.25
CA GLY A 212 -3.42 16.96 7.58
C GLY A 212 -2.86 18.09 6.71
N LEU A 213 -3.67 18.56 5.76
CA LEU A 213 -3.39 19.73 4.93
C LEU A 213 -4.18 20.95 5.39
N LYS A 214 -3.50 22.09 5.53
CA LYS A 214 -4.11 23.38 5.91
C LYS A 214 -4.61 24.20 4.73
N ASP A 215 -4.00 24.01 3.55
CA ASP A 215 -4.37 24.71 2.31
C ASP A 215 -4.59 23.67 1.22
N ALA A 216 -5.61 23.86 0.39
CA ALA A 216 -5.92 23.00 -0.75
C ALA A 216 -4.96 23.21 -1.94
N ARG A 217 -4.07 24.22 -1.88
CA ARG A 217 -3.12 24.59 -2.95
C ARG A 217 -1.71 23.99 -2.80
N VAL A 218 -1.58 22.91 -2.04
CA VAL A 218 -0.28 22.28 -1.77
C VAL A 218 0.15 21.39 -2.94
N PRO A 219 1.45 21.34 -3.30
CA PRO A 219 1.96 20.43 -4.32
C PRO A 219 1.53 18.98 -4.11
N SER A 220 1.50 18.24 -5.22
CA SER A 220 1.09 16.83 -5.29
C SER A 220 1.97 15.87 -4.48
N HIS A 221 3.20 16.30 -4.13
CA HIS A 221 4.15 15.53 -3.32
C HIS A 221 4.64 16.36 -2.14
N ILE A 222 4.48 15.81 -0.94
CA ILE A 222 4.85 16.46 0.31
C ILE A 222 5.88 15.60 1.00
N LEU A 223 7.09 16.16 1.19
CA LEU A 223 8.15 15.47 1.92
C LEU A 223 7.93 15.66 3.42
N CYS A 224 7.63 14.56 4.10
CA CYS A 224 7.55 14.48 5.55
C CYS A 224 8.65 13.57 6.06
N SER A 225 9.14 13.91 7.25
CA SER A 225 10.31 13.28 7.84
C SER A 225 10.02 12.87 9.27
N VAL A 226 10.59 11.75 9.70
CA VAL A 226 10.58 11.31 11.10
C VAL A 226 12.00 10.96 11.52
N ASN A 227 12.41 11.48 12.67
CA ASN A 227 13.70 11.19 13.27
C ASN A 227 13.51 10.59 14.67
N ILE A 228 14.36 9.62 15.00
CA ILE A 228 14.50 9.12 16.36
C ILE A 228 15.85 9.59 16.88
N ILE A 229 15.83 10.23 18.03
CA ILE A 229 16.99 10.84 18.66
C ILE A 229 17.18 10.16 20.03
N SER A 230 18.36 9.61 20.27
CA SER A 230 18.74 9.03 21.57
C SER A 230 19.84 9.88 22.19
N ASN A 231 19.59 10.40 23.39
CA ASN A 231 20.54 11.23 24.14
C ASN A 231 21.09 12.44 23.34
N GLY A 232 20.26 13.01 22.46
CA GLY A 232 20.63 14.13 21.59
C GLY A 232 21.32 13.74 20.28
N LEU A 233 21.56 12.44 20.03
CA LEU A 233 22.13 11.94 18.79
C LEU A 233 21.04 11.29 17.92
N PRO A 234 20.92 11.65 16.63
CA PRO A 234 20.01 10.97 15.72
C PRO A 234 20.48 9.52 15.50
N ILE A 235 19.56 8.57 15.67
CA ILE A 235 19.82 7.13 15.49
C ILE A 235 18.96 6.52 14.37
N TYR A 236 17.96 7.25 13.90
CA TYR A 236 17.11 6.89 12.76
C TYR A 236 16.56 8.15 12.11
N GLY A 237 16.39 8.07 10.79
CA GLY A 237 15.72 9.07 9.97
C GLY A 237 15.02 8.37 8.82
N ASP A 238 13.81 8.81 8.51
CA ASP A 238 13.06 8.35 7.34
C ASP A 238 12.34 9.53 6.72
N ASP A 239 12.47 9.65 5.41
CA ASP A 239 11.92 10.72 4.59
C ASP A 239 10.96 10.08 3.58
N LYS A 240 9.69 10.48 3.61
CA LYS A 240 8.67 9.94 2.71
C LYS A 240 7.90 11.05 2.03
N ALA A 241 7.76 10.92 0.71
CA ALA A 241 6.93 11.79 -0.10
C ALA A 241 5.49 11.26 -0.09
N PHE A 242 4.54 12.11 0.28
CA PHE A 242 3.14 11.75 0.37
C PHE A 242 2.26 12.47 -0.63
N HIS A 243 1.28 11.72 -1.12
CA HIS A 243 0.19 12.16 -1.96
C HIS A 243 -1.06 12.49 -1.13
N LEU A 244 -0.96 13.53 -0.31
CA LEU A 244 -2.05 13.92 0.61
C LEU A 244 -3.26 14.51 -0.11
N SER A 245 -4.40 14.51 0.56
CA SER A 245 -5.65 15.15 0.14
C SER A 245 -6.17 16.08 1.24
N ASN A 246 -7.35 16.66 1.04
CA ASN A 246 -8.02 17.47 2.08
C ASN A 246 -8.46 16.64 3.31
N SER A 247 -8.38 15.31 3.24
CA SER A 247 -8.63 14.44 4.40
C SER A 247 -7.32 14.13 5.13
N ASP A 248 -7.42 13.91 6.44
CA ASP A 248 -6.27 13.48 7.24
C ASP A 248 -5.83 12.06 6.86
N HIS A 249 -4.55 11.80 7.07
CA HIS A 249 -3.91 10.51 6.84
C HIS A 249 -3.13 10.11 8.08
N VAL A 250 -3.10 8.81 8.38
CA VAL A 250 -2.27 8.21 9.41
C VAL A 250 -0.99 7.72 8.75
N TRP A 251 0.15 8.25 9.16
CA TRP A 251 1.47 7.75 8.81
C TRP A 251 2.02 6.94 9.96
N LEU A 252 2.38 5.69 9.67
CA LEU A 252 2.76 4.68 10.64
C LEU A 252 4.10 4.06 10.22
N ARG A 253 5.04 3.91 11.16
CA ARG A 253 6.36 3.33 10.88
C ARG A 253 6.85 2.49 12.06
N TYR A 254 7.35 1.30 11.76
CA TYR A 254 8.08 0.46 12.70
C TYR A 254 9.57 0.56 12.45
N TYR A 255 10.32 0.94 13.48
CA TYR A 255 11.78 1.00 13.46
C TYR A 255 12.36 -0.19 14.23
N VAL A 256 13.33 -0.87 13.61
CA VAL A 256 14.11 -1.95 14.21
C VAL A 256 15.57 -1.47 14.30
N PRO A 257 16.19 -1.43 15.50
CA PRO A 257 17.57 -1.00 15.66
C PRO A 257 18.55 -2.05 15.10
N GLU A 258 19.59 -1.58 14.39
CA GLU A 258 20.62 -2.44 13.76
C GLU A 258 21.37 -3.36 14.75
N HIS A 259 21.46 -2.95 16.02
CA HIS A 259 22.16 -3.69 17.08
C HIS A 259 21.21 -4.33 18.10
N ASN A 260 19.96 -4.58 17.72
CA ASN A 260 18.90 -5.26 18.49
C ASN A 260 18.45 -4.60 19.81
N GLU A 261 19.12 -3.56 20.31
CA GLU A 261 18.72 -2.88 21.55
C GLU A 261 18.84 -1.36 21.46
N LEU A 262 17.72 -0.67 21.72
CA LEU A 262 17.70 0.77 21.94
C LEU A 262 18.16 1.09 23.37
N LYS A 263 19.19 1.93 23.52
CA LYS A 263 19.60 2.46 24.83
C LYS A 263 18.67 3.62 25.21
N GLY A 264 17.87 3.40 26.26
CA GLY A 264 16.58 4.06 26.45
C GLY A 264 16.48 5.24 27.43
N ASP A 265 17.55 5.89 27.86
CA ASP A 265 17.45 6.88 28.96
C ASP A 265 16.67 8.15 28.57
N LYS A 266 16.88 8.63 27.34
CA LYS A 266 16.21 9.82 26.79
C LYS A 266 16.03 9.67 25.29
N LEU A 267 14.84 9.25 24.88
CA LEU A 267 14.46 9.14 23.48
C LEU A 267 13.57 10.32 23.09
N GLN A 268 13.72 10.80 21.86
CA GLN A 268 12.84 11.79 21.27
C GLN A 268 12.46 11.36 19.86
N VAL A 269 11.17 11.43 19.55
CA VAL A 269 10.64 11.23 18.20
C VAL A 269 10.24 12.58 17.64
N ARG A 270 10.78 12.93 16.47
CA ARG A 270 10.51 14.20 15.82
C ARG A 270 9.93 13.98 14.44
N PHE A 271 8.66 14.31 14.27
CA PHE A 271 8.03 14.45 12.97
C PHE A 271 8.18 15.89 12.49
N TRP A 272 8.50 16.07 11.21
CA TRP A 272 8.51 17.40 10.62
C TRP A 272 8.24 17.38 9.13
N CYS A 273 7.83 18.54 8.62
CA CYS A 273 7.67 18.79 7.21
C CYS A 273 8.18 20.20 6.91
N SER A 274 8.90 20.38 5.81
CA SER A 274 9.45 21.68 5.42
C SER A 274 8.35 22.71 5.09
N THR A 275 7.20 22.24 4.59
CA THR A 275 6.06 23.12 4.29
C THR A 275 5.17 23.35 5.52
N LYS A 276 4.83 24.62 5.76
CA LYS A 276 3.89 25.03 6.82
C LYS A 276 2.43 24.67 6.51
N SER A 277 2.16 24.26 5.28
CA SER A 277 0.83 23.82 4.84
C SER A 277 0.46 22.44 5.33
N VAL A 278 1.42 21.70 5.90
CA VAL A 278 1.17 20.44 6.60
C VAL A 278 0.96 20.72 8.09
N SER A 279 0.05 19.95 8.69
CA SER A 279 -0.10 19.84 10.13
C SER A 279 0.06 18.40 10.57
N PHE A 280 0.88 18.20 11.58
CA PHE A 280 0.79 17.02 12.43
C PHE A 280 -0.18 17.35 13.56
N THR A 281 -1.34 16.70 13.63
CA THR A 281 -2.39 17.01 14.61
C THR A 281 -2.22 16.18 15.88
N SER A 282 -1.91 14.89 15.72
CA SER A 282 -1.62 13.97 16.82
C SER A 282 -0.44 13.09 16.44
N CYS A 283 0.43 12.78 17.39
CA CYS A 283 1.61 11.94 17.19
C CYS A 283 1.71 10.92 18.32
N GLY A 284 2.15 9.72 17.98
CA GLY A 284 2.32 8.59 18.88
C GLY A 284 3.70 7.96 18.77
N ALA A 285 4.22 7.47 19.88
CA ALA A 285 5.35 6.57 19.94
C ALA A 285 5.09 5.43 20.94
N HIS A 286 5.58 4.25 20.62
CA HIS A 286 5.43 3.05 21.44
C HIS A 286 6.70 2.20 21.34
N LEU A 287 7.33 1.94 22.49
CA LEU A 287 8.54 1.13 22.58
C LEU A 287 8.13 -0.34 22.66
N VAL A 288 8.59 -1.15 21.71
CA VAL A 288 8.28 -2.58 21.66
C VAL A 288 9.38 -3.35 22.40
N ARG A 289 8.97 -4.21 23.35
CA ARG A 289 9.87 -4.99 24.20
C ARG A 289 9.82 -6.47 23.85
N LYS A 290 10.94 -7.17 24.13
CA LYS A 290 11.08 -8.61 23.87
C LYS A 290 10.04 -9.50 24.56
N TYR A 291 9.42 -9.04 25.66
CA TYR A 291 8.51 -9.82 26.51
C TYR A 291 7.07 -9.30 26.57
N GLU A 292 6.64 -8.44 25.65
CA GLU A 292 5.21 -8.18 25.50
C GLU A 292 4.53 -9.45 24.97
N GLU A 293 3.93 -10.23 25.89
CA GLU A 293 3.16 -11.43 25.56
C GLU A 293 2.03 -11.07 24.59
N LYS A 294 2.00 -11.71 23.42
CA LYS A 294 0.86 -11.69 22.50
C LYS A 294 -0.41 -12.01 23.32
N PRO A 295 -1.52 -11.26 23.22
CA PRO A 295 -2.79 -11.73 23.76
C PRO A 295 -3.11 -13.08 23.12
N LYS A 296 -3.10 -14.14 23.94
CA LYS A 296 -3.54 -15.48 23.56
C LYS A 296 -5.04 -15.45 23.35
N ASP A 297 -5.47 -15.20 22.12
CA ASP A 297 -6.77 -15.63 21.63
C ASP A 297 -6.68 -15.91 20.12
N CYS A 298 -5.89 -16.92 19.76
CA CYS A 298 -6.10 -17.63 18.50
C CYS A 298 -6.99 -18.84 18.81
N ILE A 299 -8.26 -18.76 18.46
CA ILE A 299 -9.12 -19.94 18.32
C ILE A 299 -8.50 -20.77 17.21
N VAL A 300 -7.79 -21.83 17.58
CA VAL A 300 -7.36 -22.88 16.66
C VAL A 300 -8.64 -23.59 16.18
N LEU A 301 -9.10 -23.26 14.97
CA LEU A 301 -9.99 -24.17 14.25
C LEU A 301 -9.12 -25.34 13.80
N ASN A 302 -9.13 -26.40 14.62
CA ASN A 302 -8.58 -27.68 14.24
C ASN A 302 -9.21 -28.13 12.93
N GLU A 303 -8.36 -28.34 11.92
CA GLU A 303 -8.69 -29.21 10.81
C GLU A 303 -9.06 -30.60 11.37
N HIS A 304 -10.25 -31.08 11.03
CA HIS A 304 -10.56 -32.50 11.07
C HIS A 304 -10.91 -32.92 9.65
N ASN A 305 -9.90 -33.43 8.96
CA ASN A 305 -10.13 -34.53 8.04
C ASN A 305 -10.45 -35.76 8.90
N ASP A 306 -11.61 -36.37 8.67
CA ASP A 306 -11.67 -37.82 8.45
C ASP A 306 -13.01 -38.29 7.87
N LEU A 307 -12.86 -39.00 6.75
CA LEU A 307 -13.67 -40.08 6.19
C LEU A 307 -15.13 -39.87 5.74
N MET A 308 -15.27 -39.91 4.41
CA MET A 308 -16.18 -40.82 3.68
C MET A 308 -17.01 -41.78 4.54
N ASN A 309 -18.34 -41.71 4.40
CA ASN A 309 -19.18 -42.88 4.15
C ASN A 309 -20.54 -42.50 3.56
N ASP A 310 -20.93 -43.30 2.57
CA ASP A 310 -22.16 -43.35 1.79
C ASP A 310 -23.47 -43.03 2.53
N ILE A 311 -24.35 -42.20 1.94
CA ILE A 311 -25.80 -42.50 1.78
C ILE A 311 -26.32 -41.88 0.46
N GLN A 312 -26.91 -42.75 -0.37
CA GLN A 312 -27.59 -42.51 -1.65
C GLN A 312 -28.90 -41.69 -1.57
N PRO A 313 -29.45 -41.19 -2.71
CA PRO A 313 -30.54 -40.24 -2.74
C PRO A 313 -31.93 -40.90 -2.63
N THR A 314 -32.82 -40.36 -1.80
CA THR A 314 -34.23 -40.78 -1.75
C THR A 314 -35.18 -39.66 -2.18
N LYS A 315 -35.87 -39.92 -3.29
CA LYS A 315 -37.07 -39.24 -3.80
C LYS A 315 -38.26 -39.34 -2.83
N ARG A 316 -39.20 -38.39 -3.02
CA ARG A 316 -40.65 -38.30 -2.64
C ARG A 316 -40.89 -37.40 -1.41
N ARG A 317 -41.82 -36.44 -1.41
CA ARG A 317 -43.15 -36.37 -2.07
C ARG A 317 -43.63 -34.91 -2.21
N ARG A 318 -44.57 -34.73 -3.15
CA ARG A 318 -45.34 -33.51 -3.46
C ARG A 318 -46.19 -32.99 -2.28
N SER A 319 -46.40 -31.68 -2.26
CA SER A 319 -47.73 -31.08 -2.11
C SER A 319 -47.74 -29.69 -2.73
N ASP A 320 -48.73 -29.46 -3.58
CA ASP A 320 -49.08 -28.21 -4.25
C ASP A 320 -49.45 -27.11 -3.24
N ASP A 321 -49.16 -25.85 -3.57
CA ASP A 321 -50.16 -24.78 -3.56
C ASP A 321 -49.66 -23.60 -4.40
N GLY A 322 -50.51 -23.17 -5.33
CA GLY A 322 -50.22 -22.07 -6.25
C GLY A 322 -50.59 -20.71 -5.67
N ASN A 323 -49.92 -19.66 -6.14
CA ASN A 323 -50.58 -18.39 -6.41
C ASN A 323 -49.83 -17.57 -7.46
N SER A 324 -50.60 -17.04 -8.40
CA SER A 324 -50.23 -16.18 -9.53
C SER A 324 -50.05 -14.72 -9.11
N GLY A 325 -49.17 -13.97 -9.82
CA GLY A 325 -49.06 -12.51 -9.64
C GLY A 325 -48.03 -11.80 -10.55
N ASN A 326 -48.33 -11.72 -11.84
CA ASN A 326 -48.14 -10.63 -12.82
C ASN A 326 -47.17 -9.42 -12.62
N LEU A 327 -46.56 -9.03 -13.77
CA LEU A 327 -46.34 -7.67 -14.34
C LEU A 327 -45.25 -6.78 -13.67
N GLU A 328 -44.41 -5.97 -14.32
CA GLU A 328 -44.17 -5.56 -15.72
C GLU A 328 -42.83 -4.77 -15.79
N PHE A 329 -42.36 -4.51 -17.02
CA PHE A 329 -41.20 -3.72 -17.43
C PHE A 329 -41.20 -2.25 -16.97
N ASN A 330 -40.02 -1.60 -16.92
CA ASN A 330 -39.82 -0.28 -17.54
C ASN A 330 -38.34 0.13 -17.73
N LEU A 331 -38.14 0.92 -18.80
CA LEU A 331 -36.91 1.33 -19.47
C LEU A 331 -36.33 2.70 -18.98
N TYR A 332 -34.99 2.80 -18.98
CA TYR A 332 -34.02 3.91 -19.27
C TYR A 332 -34.24 5.37 -18.74
N PRO A 333 -33.16 6.18 -18.52
CA PRO A 333 -32.49 6.92 -19.62
C PRO A 333 -30.95 7.09 -19.54
N LEU A 334 -30.35 7.22 -20.74
CA LEU A 334 -28.99 7.69 -21.05
C LEU A 334 -28.86 9.22 -20.88
N VAL A 335 -27.69 9.71 -20.42
CA VAL A 335 -27.34 11.15 -20.32
C VAL A 335 -25.85 11.34 -20.72
N PRO A 336 -25.45 12.48 -21.36
CA PRO A 336 -24.51 12.51 -22.49
C PRO A 336 -23.02 12.77 -22.19
N GLN A 337 -22.20 12.40 -23.17
CA GLN A 337 -20.75 12.62 -23.24
C GLN A 337 -20.38 14.11 -23.39
N GLN A 338 -19.46 14.59 -22.55
CA GLN A 338 -18.77 15.87 -22.73
C GLN A 338 -17.43 15.67 -23.46
N LYS A 339 -17.21 16.51 -24.47
CA LYS A 339 -16.02 16.60 -25.32
C LYS A 339 -14.77 16.96 -24.49
N ARG A 340 -13.70 16.19 -24.62
CA ARG A 340 -12.36 16.55 -24.11
C ARG A 340 -11.60 17.39 -25.14
N CYS A 341 -11.03 18.51 -24.70
CA CYS A 341 -9.97 19.22 -25.42
C CYS A 341 -8.61 18.56 -25.13
N PRO A 342 -7.65 18.58 -26.07
CA PRO A 342 -6.38 17.87 -25.95
C PRO A 342 -5.44 18.58 -24.96
N SER A 343 -4.83 17.82 -24.04
CA SER A 343 -3.88 18.33 -23.07
C SER A 343 -2.45 18.25 -23.62
N THR A 344 -1.77 19.38 -23.58
CA THR A 344 -0.36 19.60 -23.90
C THR A 344 0.56 18.90 -22.88
N MET A 345 1.67 18.37 -23.38
CA MET A 345 2.71 17.65 -22.64
C MET A 345 3.90 18.60 -22.40
N SER A 346 4.48 18.62 -21.20
CA SER A 346 5.70 19.37 -20.89
C SER A 346 6.58 18.56 -19.94
N PHE A 347 7.87 18.48 -20.25
CA PHE A 347 8.90 17.79 -19.47
C PHE A 347 9.74 18.79 -18.67
N ILE A 348 10.15 18.40 -17.46
CA ILE A 348 11.26 19.02 -16.74
C ILE A 348 12.32 17.94 -16.55
N VAL A 349 13.51 18.24 -17.04
CA VAL A 349 14.76 17.49 -16.81
C VAL A 349 15.37 17.97 -15.49
N SER A 350 15.91 17.06 -14.70
CA SER A 350 16.90 17.40 -13.68
C SER A 350 17.99 16.34 -13.78
N ASP A 351 19.11 16.75 -14.38
CA ASP A 351 20.36 16.00 -14.44
C ASP A 351 21.12 16.16 -13.12
N ASP A 352 21.83 15.11 -12.70
CA ASP A 352 22.90 15.18 -11.70
C ASP A 352 24.15 15.90 -12.23
#